data_AF-A0ABD6BTL5-F1
#
_entry.id   AF-A0ABD6BTL5-F1
#
_cell.length_a   1.000
_cell.length_b   1.000
_cell.length_c   1.000
_cell.angle_alpha   90.00
_cell.angle_beta   90.00
_cell.angle_gamma   90.00
#
_symmetry.space_group_name_H-M   'P 1'
#
loop_
_entity.id
_entity.type
_entity.pdbx_description
1 polymer ?
#
loop_
_entity_poly.entity_id
_entity_poly.type
_entity_poly.pdbx_seq_one_letter_code
_entity_poly.pdbx_strand_id
1 'polypeptide(L)'
;MARDSETYRRLRQFNAVMAVLHFVQGALMVYLSTTLKWTITVTSLEFDPTSQRLTPALEPWTTIQLSYLVAAFLLLSALAHLLIATVLYDSYVSYLERGMNPYRWYEYSVSASVMIVVIAMLAGVWDLGTLVSLFSLVAVMNLMGLMMELHNQTTETTDWTAYIIGTFAGLVPWVVIAITIVATILGSDGGGPPDFVIVIYVSLFVFFNLFAINMVLQYRETWKWEDYLFGERTYIVLSLVAKSLLAWQVFFGALNAPV
;
A
#
# COMPACT_ATOMS: atom_id res chain seq x y z
N MET A 1 5.41 33.44 -9.42
CA MET A 1 6.71 33.60 -8.76
C MET A 1 7.48 32.30 -8.95
N ALA A 2 8.66 32.33 -9.59
CA ALA A 2 9.52 31.16 -9.63
C ALA A 2 9.88 30.78 -8.18
N ARG A 3 9.44 29.62 -7.71
CA ARG A 3 9.77 29.11 -6.38
C ARG A 3 11.29 28.91 -6.29
N ASP A 4 11.85 29.17 -5.10
CA ASP A 4 13.29 29.19 -4.90
C ASP A 4 13.94 27.82 -5.22
N SER A 5 14.97 27.85 -6.07
CA SER A 5 15.79 26.68 -6.46
C SER A 5 16.29 25.87 -5.26
N GLU A 6 16.49 26.53 -4.12
CA GLU A 6 16.91 25.90 -2.88
C GLU A 6 15.86 24.93 -2.33
N THR A 7 14.57 25.25 -2.46
CA THR A 7 13.47 24.40 -1.95
C THR A 7 13.41 23.07 -2.68
N TYR A 8 13.49 23.09 -4.01
CA TYR A 8 13.51 21.87 -4.81
C TYR A 8 14.78 21.06 -4.60
N ARG A 9 15.94 21.72 -4.42
CA ARG A 9 17.19 21.04 -4.05
C ARG A 9 17.07 20.29 -2.72
N ARG A 10 16.43 20.89 -1.71
CA ARG A 10 16.16 20.22 -0.42
C ARG A 10 15.20 19.03 -0.60
N LEU A 11 14.18 19.13 -1.47
CA LEU A 11 13.31 18.00 -1.81
C LEU A 11 14.06 16.86 -2.53
N ARG A 12 15.03 17.20 -3.39
CA ARG A 12 15.92 16.21 -4.03
C ARG A 12 16.70 15.42 -2.99
N GLN A 13 17.33 16.12 -2.05
CA GLN A 13 18.08 15.52 -0.95
C GLN A 13 17.17 14.67 -0.06
N PHE A 14 15.96 15.15 0.20
CA PHE A 14 14.97 14.43 0.99
C PHE A 14 14.56 13.11 0.31
N ASN A 15 14.27 13.12 -1.00
CA ASN A 15 14.01 11.91 -1.77
C ASN A 15 15.23 10.96 -1.74
N ALA A 16 16.46 11.47 -1.89
CA ALA A 16 17.66 10.64 -1.82
C ALA A 16 17.82 9.94 -0.46
N VAL A 17 17.57 10.65 0.64
CA VAL A 17 17.58 10.06 1.99
C VAL A 17 16.51 8.97 2.11
N MET A 18 15.30 9.22 1.62
CA MET A 18 14.21 8.24 1.64
C MET A 18 14.52 7.01 0.81
N ALA A 19 15.19 7.17 -0.34
CA ALA A 19 15.67 6.06 -1.16
C ALA A 19 16.61 5.15 -0.35
N VAL A 20 17.58 5.74 0.36
CA VAL A 20 18.52 4.98 1.20
C VAL A 20 17.81 4.29 2.36
N LEU A 21 16.92 5.00 3.07
CA LEU A 21 16.20 4.42 4.21
C LEU A 21 15.30 3.25 3.79
N HIS A 22 14.58 3.37 2.68
CA HIS A 22 13.80 2.26 2.14
C HIS A 22 14.68 1.10 1.66
N PHE A 23 15.79 1.40 0.98
CA PHE A 23 16.71 0.39 0.48
C PHE A 23 17.33 -0.42 1.62
N VAL A 24 17.84 0.25 2.64
CA VAL A 24 18.45 -0.41 3.81
C VAL A 24 17.44 -1.33 4.49
N GLN A 25 16.20 -0.86 4.71
CA GLN A 25 15.16 -1.70 5.28
C GLN A 25 14.82 -2.89 4.37
N GLY A 26 14.66 -2.68 3.06
CA GLY A 26 14.38 -3.76 2.11
C GLY A 26 15.51 -4.80 2.06
N ALA A 27 16.76 -4.36 2.06
CA ALA A 27 17.93 -5.23 2.11
C ALA A 27 18.00 -6.01 3.44
N LEU A 28 17.66 -5.38 4.57
CA LEU A 28 17.55 -6.05 5.86
C LEU A 28 16.44 -7.10 5.86
N MET A 29 15.28 -6.83 5.25
CA MET A 29 14.20 -7.82 5.14
C MET A 29 14.62 -9.07 4.37
N VAL A 30 15.44 -8.92 3.32
CA VAL A 30 16.02 -10.06 2.59
C VAL A 30 17.08 -10.77 3.44
N TYR A 31 18.00 -10.01 4.05
CA TYR A 31 19.11 -10.56 4.82
C TYR A 31 18.66 -11.31 6.09
N LEU A 32 17.68 -10.77 6.79
CA LEU A 32 17.12 -11.35 8.02
C LEU A 32 16.03 -12.39 7.73
N SER A 33 15.71 -12.64 6.46
CA SER A 33 14.56 -13.47 6.09
C SER A 33 14.69 -14.92 6.59
N THR A 34 13.57 -15.44 7.09
CA THR A 34 13.38 -16.87 7.36
C THR A 34 12.78 -17.56 6.13
N THR A 35 12.96 -18.87 6.00
CA THR A 35 12.41 -19.69 4.90
C THR A 35 10.88 -19.94 4.99
N LEU A 36 10.13 -19.06 5.67
CA LEU A 36 8.68 -19.16 5.80
C LEU A 36 8.02 -18.98 4.42
N LYS A 37 7.36 -20.05 3.97
CA LYS A 37 6.66 -20.12 2.69
C LYS A 37 5.17 -20.13 2.94
N TRP A 38 4.45 -19.24 2.27
CA TRP A 38 3.01 -19.21 2.27
C TRP A 38 2.46 -19.74 0.97
N THR A 39 1.43 -20.57 1.09
CA THR A 39 0.78 -21.21 -0.05
C THR A 39 -0.33 -20.31 -0.56
N ILE A 40 -0.22 -19.90 -1.81
CA ILE A 40 -1.31 -19.27 -2.55
C ILE A 40 -2.19 -20.39 -3.09
N THR A 41 -3.50 -20.26 -2.91
CA THR A 41 -4.48 -21.23 -3.38
C THR A 41 -5.26 -20.71 -4.58
N VAL A 42 -5.93 -21.61 -5.29
CA VAL A 42 -6.94 -21.27 -6.30
C VAL A 42 -8.21 -22.05 -6.00
N THR A 43 -9.35 -21.39 -6.14
CA THR A 43 -10.65 -22.07 -6.03
C THR A 43 -10.94 -22.82 -7.33
N SER A 44 -11.12 -24.15 -7.24
CA SER A 44 -11.55 -25.01 -8.35
C SER A 44 -12.85 -25.74 -8.00
N LEU A 45 -13.45 -26.44 -8.97
CA LEU A 45 -14.63 -27.26 -8.74
C LEU A 45 -14.24 -28.74 -8.73
N GLU A 46 -14.49 -29.40 -7.61
CA GLU A 46 -14.36 -30.85 -7.47
C GLU A 46 -15.73 -31.51 -7.58
N PHE A 47 -15.80 -32.65 -8.28
CA PHE A 47 -17.03 -33.43 -8.40
C PHE A 47 -17.20 -34.36 -7.20
N ASP A 48 -18.24 -34.14 -6.40
CA ASP A 48 -18.62 -35.05 -5.32
C ASP A 48 -19.53 -36.17 -5.87
N PRO A 49 -19.04 -37.43 -5.92
CA PRO A 49 -19.81 -38.55 -6.45
C PRO A 49 -21.01 -38.93 -5.57
N THR A 50 -21.03 -38.52 -4.29
CA THR A 50 -22.13 -38.83 -3.36
C THR A 50 -23.31 -37.92 -3.60
N SER A 51 -23.07 -36.60 -3.72
CA SER A 51 -24.13 -35.63 -3.98
C SER A 51 -24.40 -35.39 -5.47
N GLN A 52 -23.57 -35.96 -6.37
CA GLN A 52 -23.61 -35.76 -7.82
C GLN A 52 -23.56 -34.26 -8.21
N ARG A 53 -22.73 -33.49 -7.50
CA ARG A 53 -22.61 -32.03 -7.66
C ARG A 53 -21.16 -31.60 -7.70
N LEU A 54 -20.92 -30.47 -8.36
CA LEU A 54 -19.66 -29.75 -8.26
C LEU A 54 -19.66 -28.92 -6.98
N THR A 55 -18.58 -29.02 -6.20
CA THR A 55 -18.37 -28.26 -4.97
C THR A 55 -17.05 -27.48 -5.03
N PRO A 56 -16.98 -26.27 -4.49
CA PRO A 56 -15.74 -25.49 -4.50
C PRO A 56 -14.69 -26.13 -3.58
N ALA A 57 -13.48 -26.29 -4.10
CA ALA A 57 -12.31 -26.78 -3.39
C ALA A 57 -11.15 -25.78 -3.50
N LEU A 58 -10.42 -25.57 -2.41
CA LEU A 58 -9.22 -24.73 -2.38
C LEU A 58 -8.00 -25.58 -2.69
N GLU A 59 -7.40 -25.36 -3.85
CA GLU A 59 -6.24 -26.11 -4.32
C GLU A 59 -4.95 -25.31 -4.13
N PRO A 60 -3.86 -25.90 -3.59
CA PRO A 60 -2.55 -25.27 -3.58
C PRO A 60 -2.07 -24.96 -5.01
N TRP A 61 -1.68 -23.71 -5.28
CA TRP A 61 -1.19 -23.31 -6.60
C TRP A 61 0.32 -23.08 -6.62
N THR A 62 0.83 -22.25 -5.69
CA THR A 62 2.26 -21.96 -5.58
C THR A 62 2.61 -21.51 -4.17
N THR A 63 3.90 -21.40 -3.87
CA THR A 63 4.38 -20.85 -2.59
C THR A 63 5.21 -19.61 -2.81
N ILE A 64 5.03 -18.60 -1.95
CA ILE A 64 5.83 -17.38 -1.93
C ILE A 64 6.46 -17.17 -0.55
N GLN A 65 7.67 -16.61 -0.52
CA GLN A 65 8.28 -16.21 0.74
C GLN A 65 7.77 -14.83 1.14
N LEU A 66 7.20 -14.73 2.33
CA LEU A 66 6.63 -13.49 2.87
C LEU A 66 7.66 -12.35 2.89
N SER A 67 8.90 -12.67 3.28
CA SER A 67 10.02 -11.73 3.32
C SER A 67 10.27 -11.04 1.98
N TYR A 68 10.07 -11.74 0.86
CA TYR A 68 10.24 -11.17 -0.47
C TYR A 68 9.13 -10.20 -0.83
N LEU A 69 7.89 -10.45 -0.41
CA LEU A 69 6.80 -9.48 -0.56
C LEU A 69 7.06 -8.22 0.28
N VAL A 70 7.54 -8.40 1.51
CA VAL A 70 7.88 -7.28 2.40
C VAL A 70 9.03 -6.44 1.84
N ALA A 71 10.09 -7.11 1.38
CA ALA A 71 11.21 -6.43 0.73
C ALA A 71 10.77 -5.74 -0.57
N ALA A 72 9.87 -6.33 -1.35
CA ALA A 72 9.43 -5.78 -2.63
C ALA A 72 8.82 -4.38 -2.49
N PHE A 73 7.88 -4.16 -1.57
CA PHE A 73 7.27 -2.84 -1.42
C PHE A 73 8.26 -1.78 -0.92
N LEU A 74 9.26 -2.16 -0.12
CA LEU A 74 10.33 -1.26 0.32
C LEU A 74 11.26 -0.89 -0.84
N LEU A 75 11.72 -1.90 -1.61
CA LEU A 75 12.63 -1.70 -2.72
C LEU A 75 11.97 -0.94 -3.89
N LEU A 76 10.67 -1.10 -4.10
CA LEU A 76 9.90 -0.29 -5.05
C LEU A 76 9.92 1.19 -4.66
N SER A 77 9.67 1.53 -3.40
CA SER A 77 9.77 2.92 -2.92
C SER A 77 11.19 3.45 -2.99
N ALA A 78 12.19 2.62 -2.65
CA ALA A 78 13.59 2.98 -2.75
C ALA A 78 13.96 3.35 -4.19
N LEU A 79 13.53 2.54 -5.16
CA LEU A 79 13.76 2.79 -6.58
C LEU A 79 13.06 4.07 -7.05
N ALA A 80 11.80 4.28 -6.71
CA ALA A 80 11.08 5.48 -7.12
C ALA A 80 11.73 6.75 -6.58
N HIS A 81 12.09 6.77 -5.29
CA HIS A 81 12.79 7.90 -4.68
C HIS A 81 14.18 8.12 -5.30
N LEU A 82 14.91 7.05 -5.62
CA LEU A 82 16.21 7.14 -6.29
C LEU A 82 16.04 7.77 -7.69
N LEU A 83 15.05 7.31 -8.46
CA LEU A 83 14.77 7.85 -9.79
C LEU A 83 14.36 9.32 -9.72
N ILE A 84 13.49 9.70 -8.79
CA ILE A 84 13.09 11.10 -8.53
C ILE A 84 14.29 11.95 -8.13
N ALA A 85 15.21 11.44 -7.31
CA ALA A 85 16.40 12.17 -6.88
C ALA A 85 17.50 12.26 -7.96
N THR A 86 17.40 11.48 -9.04
CA THR A 86 18.41 11.39 -10.09
C THR A 86 17.82 11.74 -11.46
N VAL A 87 17.43 10.74 -12.24
CA VAL A 87 17.10 10.87 -13.67
C VAL A 87 15.75 11.52 -13.94
N LEU A 88 14.81 11.46 -12.99
CA LEU A 88 13.47 12.05 -13.11
C LEU A 88 13.34 13.41 -12.42
N TYR A 89 14.41 13.95 -11.84
CA TYR A 89 14.35 15.13 -10.98
C TYR A 89 13.74 16.36 -11.66
N ASP A 90 14.18 16.67 -12.89
CA ASP A 90 13.69 17.87 -13.60
C ASP A 90 12.22 17.73 -13.98
N SER A 91 11.80 16.53 -14.41
CA SER A 91 10.39 16.25 -14.70
C SER A 91 9.53 16.27 -13.44
N TYR A 92 10.04 15.73 -12.32
CA TYR A 92 9.40 15.80 -11.02
C TYR A 92 9.14 17.24 -10.59
N VAL A 93 10.15 18.12 -10.67
CA VAL A 93 9.98 19.55 -10.35
C VAL A 93 8.91 20.19 -11.23
N SER A 94 8.91 19.91 -12.54
CA SER A 94 7.88 20.41 -13.47
C SER A 94 6.46 19.92 -13.14
N TYR A 95 6.29 18.72 -12.58
CA TYR A 95 4.99 18.26 -12.07
C TYR A 95 4.61 18.97 -10.77
N LEU A 96 5.55 19.14 -9.83
CA LEU A 96 5.29 19.84 -8.57
C LEU A 96 4.86 21.30 -8.76
N GLU A 97 5.42 21.99 -9.76
CA GLU A 97 5.01 23.35 -10.14
C GLU A 97 3.56 23.43 -10.63
N ARG A 98 3.02 22.31 -11.13
CA ARG A 98 1.61 22.15 -11.52
C ARG A 98 0.75 21.57 -10.40
N GLY A 99 1.28 21.41 -9.19
CA GLY A 99 0.54 20.80 -8.08
C GLY A 99 0.21 19.33 -8.34
N MET A 100 1.13 18.58 -8.96
CA MET A 100 0.95 17.16 -9.22
C MET A 100 2.21 16.36 -8.89
N ASN A 101 2.03 15.07 -8.62
CA ASN A 101 3.13 14.11 -8.59
C ASN A 101 2.68 12.73 -9.11
N PRO A 102 2.70 12.49 -10.43
CA PRO A 102 2.34 11.19 -11.00
C PRO A 102 3.24 10.04 -10.52
N TYR A 103 4.52 10.29 -10.28
CA TYR A 103 5.46 9.25 -9.84
C TYR A 103 5.08 8.65 -8.49
N ARG A 104 4.57 9.47 -7.56
CA ARG A 104 4.02 9.00 -6.28
C ARG A 104 2.86 8.03 -6.49
N TRP A 105 1.91 8.35 -7.36
CA TRP A 105 0.75 7.50 -7.60
C TRP A 105 1.10 6.20 -8.33
N TYR A 106 2.08 6.24 -9.25
CA TYR A 106 2.59 5.03 -9.88
C TYR A 106 3.35 4.13 -8.91
N GLU A 107 4.11 4.71 -7.99
CA GLU A 107 4.79 3.92 -6.96
C GLU A 107 3.78 3.34 -5.97
N TYR A 108 2.84 4.14 -5.45
CA TYR A 108 1.86 3.67 -4.47
C TYR A 108 0.88 2.65 -5.07
N SER A 109 0.52 2.77 -6.36
CA SER A 109 -0.37 1.81 -7.01
C SER A 109 0.22 0.40 -7.08
N VAL A 110 1.54 0.26 -6.96
CA VAL A 110 2.20 -1.05 -6.86
C VAL A 110 2.55 -1.36 -5.42
N SER A 111 3.26 -0.48 -4.72
CA SER A 111 3.78 -0.78 -3.39
C SER A 111 2.67 -0.93 -2.34
N ALA A 112 1.67 -0.04 -2.30
CA ALA A 112 0.53 -0.19 -1.39
C ALA A 112 -0.31 -1.42 -1.73
N SER A 113 -0.38 -1.79 -3.01
CA SER A 113 -1.07 -2.99 -3.47
C SER A 113 -0.36 -4.27 -3.05
N VAL A 114 0.98 -4.30 -3.05
CA VAL A 114 1.74 -5.39 -2.43
C VAL A 114 1.52 -5.41 -0.91
N MET A 115 1.49 -4.24 -0.26
CA MET A 115 1.21 -4.16 1.19
C MET A 115 -0.17 -4.74 1.54
N ILE A 116 -1.23 -4.43 0.79
CA ILE A 116 -2.56 -4.98 1.09
C ILE A 116 -2.61 -6.50 0.90
N VAL A 117 -1.90 -7.04 -0.09
CA VAL A 117 -1.76 -8.49 -0.29
C VAL A 117 -1.10 -9.14 0.92
N VAL A 118 -0.02 -8.54 1.45
CA VAL A 118 0.63 -9.03 2.67
C VAL A 118 -0.32 -9.02 3.86
N ILE A 119 -1.06 -7.93 4.08
CA ILE A 119 -2.02 -7.80 5.19
C ILE A 119 -3.17 -8.82 5.03
N ALA A 120 -3.67 -9.01 3.81
CA ALA A 120 -4.75 -9.97 3.54
C ALA A 120 -4.29 -11.41 3.79
N MET A 121 -3.10 -11.78 3.33
CA MET A 121 -2.54 -13.11 3.57
C MET A 121 -2.28 -13.37 5.05
N LEU A 122 -1.81 -12.36 5.81
CA LEU A 122 -1.69 -12.43 7.28
C LEU A 122 -3.02 -12.71 7.97
N ALA A 123 -4.11 -12.17 7.43
CA ALA A 123 -5.46 -12.39 7.93
C ALA A 123 -6.08 -13.72 7.48
N GLY A 124 -5.40 -14.50 6.63
CA GLY A 124 -5.88 -15.79 6.13
C GLY A 124 -6.50 -15.77 4.74
N VAL A 125 -6.37 -14.68 3.98
CA VAL A 125 -6.84 -14.60 2.58
C VAL A 125 -5.73 -15.09 1.65
N TRP A 126 -5.84 -16.35 1.18
CA TRP A 126 -4.80 -16.98 0.35
C TRP A 126 -5.21 -17.27 -1.10
N ASP A 127 -6.50 -17.12 -1.43
CA ASP A 127 -7.02 -17.34 -2.77
C ASP A 127 -6.48 -16.30 -3.77
N LEU A 128 -5.87 -16.76 -4.85
CA LEU A 128 -5.21 -15.94 -5.86
C LEU A 128 -6.17 -14.92 -6.50
N GLY A 129 -7.39 -15.32 -6.83
CA GLY A 129 -8.37 -14.45 -7.47
C GLY A 129 -8.75 -13.26 -6.57
N THR A 130 -8.94 -13.56 -5.29
CA THR A 130 -9.19 -12.56 -4.25
C THR A 130 -7.99 -11.64 -4.09
N LEU A 131 -6.77 -12.18 -3.95
CA LEU A 131 -5.55 -11.37 -3.81
C LEU A 131 -5.31 -10.45 -5.00
N VAL A 132 -5.52 -10.92 -6.24
CA VAL A 132 -5.42 -10.09 -7.46
C VAL A 132 -6.45 -8.97 -7.46
N SER A 133 -7.67 -9.24 -7.00
CA SER A 133 -8.73 -8.24 -6.89
C SER A 133 -8.42 -7.18 -5.83
N LEU A 134 -7.91 -7.57 -4.66
CA LEU A 134 -7.47 -6.65 -3.62
C LEU A 134 -6.31 -5.76 -4.10
N PHE A 135 -5.31 -6.36 -4.76
CA PHE A 135 -4.21 -5.63 -5.38
C PHE A 135 -4.73 -4.60 -6.39
N SER A 136 -5.64 -5.01 -7.27
CA SER A 136 -6.18 -4.15 -8.33
C SER A 136 -6.99 -2.98 -7.78
N LEU A 137 -7.79 -3.20 -6.72
CA LEU A 137 -8.57 -2.14 -6.08
C LEU A 137 -7.68 -1.10 -5.40
N VAL A 138 -6.60 -1.52 -4.73
CA VAL A 138 -5.63 -0.58 -4.14
C VAL A 138 -4.84 0.15 -5.22
N ALA A 139 -4.53 -0.50 -6.34
CA ALA A 139 -3.94 0.16 -7.49
C ALA A 139 -4.88 1.25 -8.05
N VAL A 140 -6.15 0.92 -8.25
CA VAL A 140 -7.19 1.86 -8.71
C VAL A 140 -7.35 3.02 -7.73
N MET A 141 -7.41 2.77 -6.41
CA MET A 141 -7.47 3.82 -5.39
C MET A 141 -6.34 4.85 -5.58
N ASN A 142 -5.10 4.40 -5.78
CA ASN A 142 -3.96 5.30 -5.98
C ASN A 142 -4.00 6.02 -7.33
N LEU A 143 -4.41 5.34 -8.40
CA LEU A 143 -4.63 5.96 -9.71
C LEU A 143 -5.77 6.98 -9.69
N MET A 144 -6.75 6.84 -8.80
CA MET A 144 -7.76 7.86 -8.55
C MET A 144 -7.18 9.09 -7.84
N GLY A 145 -6.13 8.94 -7.03
CA GLY A 145 -5.34 10.06 -6.54
C GLY A 145 -4.64 10.83 -7.68
N LEU A 146 -4.08 10.10 -8.66
CA LEU A 146 -3.56 10.72 -9.89
C LEU A 146 -4.67 11.43 -10.67
N MET A 147 -5.82 10.80 -10.85
CA MET A 147 -6.95 11.42 -11.54
C MET A 147 -7.48 12.65 -10.82
N MET A 148 -7.47 12.66 -9.48
CA MET A 148 -7.82 13.84 -8.69
C MET A 148 -6.87 15.01 -9.02
N GLU A 149 -5.56 14.74 -9.05
CA GLU A 149 -4.52 15.73 -9.42
C GLU A 149 -4.60 16.19 -10.86
N LEU A 150 -4.89 15.28 -11.80
CA LEU A 150 -4.95 15.58 -13.22
C LEU A 150 -6.23 16.30 -13.60
N HIS A 151 -7.39 15.81 -13.15
CA HIS A 151 -8.70 16.35 -13.52
C HIS A 151 -8.86 17.79 -13.03
N ASN A 152 -8.40 18.06 -11.80
CA ASN A 152 -8.54 19.37 -11.19
C ASN A 152 -7.55 20.44 -11.72
N GLN A 153 -6.73 20.13 -12.73
CA GLN A 153 -5.93 21.13 -13.43
C GLN A 153 -6.77 22.08 -14.29
N THR A 154 -7.94 21.63 -14.74
CA THR A 154 -8.78 22.34 -15.71
C THR A 154 -10.19 22.67 -15.21
N THR A 155 -10.54 22.25 -14.00
CA THR A 155 -11.86 22.52 -13.40
C THR A 155 -11.90 23.89 -12.74
N GLU A 156 -13.01 24.63 -12.86
CA GLU A 156 -13.19 25.94 -12.19
C GLU A 156 -13.29 25.81 -10.67
N THR A 157 -13.90 24.73 -10.18
CA THR A 157 -13.99 24.38 -8.76
C THR A 157 -13.57 22.94 -8.57
N THR A 158 -13.06 22.60 -7.39
CA THR A 158 -12.57 21.24 -7.13
C THR A 158 -13.67 20.20 -7.30
N ASP A 159 -13.50 19.30 -8.26
CA ASP A 159 -14.32 18.13 -8.46
C ASP A 159 -13.75 16.94 -7.65
N TRP A 160 -14.56 16.44 -6.72
CA TRP A 160 -14.20 15.36 -5.79
C TRP A 160 -14.57 13.96 -6.30
N THR A 161 -15.07 13.82 -7.53
CA THR A 161 -15.53 12.54 -8.10
C THR A 161 -14.44 11.48 -8.06
N ALA A 162 -13.22 11.82 -8.50
CA ALA A 162 -12.08 10.90 -8.47
C ALA A 162 -11.75 10.47 -7.03
N TYR A 163 -11.74 11.40 -6.07
CA TYR A 163 -11.50 11.11 -4.66
C TYR A 163 -12.54 10.16 -4.06
N ILE A 164 -13.84 10.35 -4.38
CA ILE A 164 -14.93 9.50 -3.89
C ILE A 164 -14.80 8.07 -4.43
N ILE A 165 -14.54 7.93 -5.73
CA ILE A 165 -14.31 6.62 -6.37
C ILE A 165 -13.08 5.95 -5.76
N GLY A 166 -11.99 6.70 -5.58
CA GLY A 166 -10.76 6.20 -4.95
C GLY A 166 -11.01 5.72 -3.51
N THR A 167 -11.78 6.48 -2.73
CA THR A 167 -12.15 6.11 -1.35
C THR A 167 -12.97 4.81 -1.33
N PHE A 168 -13.95 4.67 -2.21
CA PHE A 168 -14.73 3.43 -2.32
C PHE A 168 -13.83 2.24 -2.68
N ALA A 169 -13.01 2.36 -3.73
CA ALA A 169 -12.07 1.32 -4.13
C ALA A 169 -11.08 0.97 -3.00
N GLY A 170 -10.64 1.97 -2.24
CA GLY A 170 -9.71 1.83 -1.12
C GLY A 170 -10.32 1.15 0.10
N LEU A 171 -11.62 1.34 0.38
CA LEU A 171 -12.30 0.75 1.55
C LEU A 171 -12.63 -0.73 1.37
N VAL A 172 -12.93 -1.17 0.14
CA VAL A 172 -13.34 -2.56 -0.13
C VAL A 172 -12.32 -3.60 0.38
N PRO A 173 -11.00 -3.46 0.12
CA PRO A 173 -10.02 -4.40 0.65
C PRO A 173 -10.01 -4.52 2.18
N TRP A 174 -10.18 -3.41 2.90
CA TRP A 174 -10.26 -3.42 4.36
C TRP A 174 -11.48 -4.19 4.86
N VAL A 175 -12.63 -4.01 4.21
CA VAL A 175 -13.86 -4.75 4.54
C VAL A 175 -13.67 -6.25 4.30
N VAL A 176 -13.07 -6.65 3.17
CA VAL A 176 -12.79 -8.07 2.88
C VAL A 176 -11.92 -8.69 3.96
N ILE A 177 -10.83 -8.01 4.35
CA ILE A 177 -9.92 -8.49 5.39
C ILE A 177 -10.61 -8.54 6.76
N ALA A 178 -11.45 -7.55 7.09
CA ALA A 178 -12.23 -7.53 8.32
C ALA A 178 -13.20 -8.71 8.42
N ILE A 179 -13.87 -9.06 7.32
CA ILE A 179 -14.77 -10.23 7.26
C ILE A 179 -13.99 -11.49 7.61
N THR A 180 -12.79 -11.68 7.04
CA THR A 180 -11.95 -12.83 7.33
C THR A 180 -11.53 -12.87 8.81
N ILE A 181 -11.02 -11.75 9.35
CA ILE A 181 -10.63 -11.65 10.77
C ILE A 181 -11.80 -11.99 11.69
N VAL A 182 -12.97 -11.42 11.44
CA VAL A 182 -14.18 -11.67 12.25
C VAL A 182 -14.63 -13.12 12.14
N ALA A 183 -14.62 -13.71 10.93
CA ALA A 183 -14.96 -15.11 10.73
C ALA A 183 -14.00 -16.04 11.50
N THR A 184 -12.70 -15.76 11.51
CA THR A 184 -11.71 -16.52 12.30
C THR A 184 -11.97 -16.40 13.79
N ILE A 185 -12.30 -15.21 14.29
CA ILE A 185 -12.61 -15.00 15.72
C ILE A 185 -13.88 -15.76 16.13
N LEU A 186 -14.93 -15.72 15.31
CA LEU A 186 -16.21 -16.34 15.63
C LEU A 186 -16.23 -17.86 15.41
N GLY A 187 -15.44 -18.37 14.46
CA GLY A 187 -15.41 -19.77 14.08
C GLY A 187 -14.38 -20.63 14.82
N SER A 188 -13.57 -20.03 15.70
CA SER A 188 -12.56 -20.74 16.48
C SER A 188 -13.05 -20.98 17.91
N ASP A 189 -13.05 -22.24 18.35
CA ASP A 189 -13.31 -22.61 19.74
C ASP A 189 -12.09 -22.24 20.63
N GLY A 190 -11.83 -20.94 20.78
CA GLY A 190 -10.80 -20.38 21.66
C GLY A 190 -9.50 -19.91 21.01
N GLY A 191 -9.44 -19.68 19.69
CA GLY A 191 -8.21 -19.27 18.99
C GLY A 191 -8.43 -18.25 17.86
N GLY A 192 -8.34 -16.95 18.18
CA GLY A 192 -8.39 -15.88 17.17
C GLY A 192 -7.12 -15.78 16.31
N PRO A 193 -7.12 -14.90 15.29
CA PRO A 193 -5.89 -14.58 14.57
C PRO A 193 -4.84 -14.03 15.55
N PRO A 194 -3.54 -14.24 15.32
CA PRO A 194 -2.50 -13.73 16.21
C PRO A 194 -2.63 -12.23 16.44
N ASP A 195 -2.39 -11.78 17.67
CA ASP A 195 -2.58 -10.37 18.06
C ASP A 195 -1.86 -9.37 17.15
N PHE A 196 -0.67 -9.73 16.66
CA PHE A 196 0.10 -8.87 15.77
C PHE A 196 -0.60 -8.62 14.42
N VAL A 197 -1.43 -9.55 13.94
CA VAL A 197 -2.24 -9.38 12.72
C VAL A 197 -3.31 -8.30 12.95
N ILE A 198 -3.95 -8.31 14.12
CA ILE A 198 -4.95 -7.29 14.50
C ILE A 198 -4.26 -5.92 14.62
N VAL A 199 -3.08 -5.87 15.26
CA VAL A 199 -2.30 -4.64 15.38
C VAL A 199 -1.88 -4.10 14.01
N ILE A 200 -1.40 -4.96 13.10
CA ILE A 200 -1.07 -4.58 11.71
C ILE A 200 -2.32 -4.01 11.03
N TYR A 201 -3.45 -4.73 11.07
CA TYR A 201 -4.68 -4.31 10.43
C TYR A 201 -5.11 -2.91 10.91
N VAL A 202 -5.22 -2.70 12.22
CA VAL A 202 -5.66 -1.41 12.78
C VAL A 202 -4.67 -0.29 12.49
N SER A 203 -3.38 -0.52 12.73
CA SER A 203 -2.37 0.53 12.55
C SER A 203 -2.24 0.95 11.08
N LEU A 204 -2.21 0.01 10.13
CA LEU A 204 -2.12 0.34 8.72
C LEU A 204 -3.43 0.92 8.17
N PHE A 205 -4.59 0.55 8.72
CA PHE A 205 -5.86 1.21 8.40
C PHE A 205 -5.81 2.70 8.76
N VAL A 206 -5.28 3.03 9.94
CA VAL A 206 -5.07 4.43 10.34
C VAL A 206 -4.14 5.14 9.36
N PHE A 207 -2.99 4.55 9.01
CA PHE A 207 -2.08 5.17 8.05
C PHE A 207 -2.73 5.39 6.67
N PHE A 208 -3.47 4.42 6.12
CA PHE A 208 -4.17 4.58 4.85
C PHE A 208 -5.17 5.75 4.89
N ASN A 209 -5.89 5.94 6.00
CA ASN A 209 -6.75 7.10 6.16
C ASN A 209 -5.97 8.42 6.24
N LEU A 210 -4.77 8.44 6.83
CA LEU A 210 -3.91 9.63 6.85
C LEU A 210 -3.49 10.06 5.42
N PHE A 211 -3.25 9.12 4.50
CA PHE A 211 -3.02 9.45 3.08
C PHE A 211 -4.24 10.15 2.47
N ALA A 212 -5.43 9.62 2.69
CA ALA A 212 -6.67 10.20 2.18
C ALA A 212 -6.95 11.59 2.80
N ILE A 213 -6.72 11.75 4.10
CA ILE A 213 -6.85 13.03 4.81
C ILE A 213 -5.84 14.05 4.28
N ASN A 214 -4.59 13.64 4.00
CA ASN A 214 -3.57 14.51 3.42
C ASN A 214 -4.04 15.11 2.10
N MET A 215 -4.69 14.31 1.24
CA MET A 215 -5.31 14.80 -0.01
C MET A 215 -6.43 15.80 0.26
N VAL A 216 -7.33 15.50 1.20
CA VAL A 216 -8.45 16.39 1.53
C VAL A 216 -7.94 17.74 2.02
N LEU A 217 -6.95 17.75 2.91
CA LEU A 217 -6.36 18.99 3.44
C LEU A 217 -5.65 19.79 2.35
N GLN A 218 -4.98 19.11 1.41
CA GLN A 218 -4.33 19.73 0.25
C GLN A 218 -5.34 20.42 -0.67
N TYR A 219 -6.44 19.77 -1.02
CA TYR A 219 -7.47 20.34 -1.90
C TYR A 219 -8.38 21.36 -1.22
N ARG A 220 -8.49 21.30 0.12
CA ARG A 220 -9.15 22.33 0.91
C ARG A 220 -8.21 23.45 1.34
N GLU A 221 -6.95 23.41 0.90
CA GLU A 221 -5.92 24.42 1.20
C GLU A 221 -5.94 24.84 2.68
N THR A 222 -5.96 23.86 3.58
CA THR A 222 -6.16 24.14 5.01
C THR A 222 -4.82 24.33 5.73
N TRP A 223 -4.58 25.51 6.30
CA TRP A 223 -3.39 25.83 7.11
C TRP A 223 -2.08 25.62 6.34
N LYS A 224 -1.25 24.65 6.74
CA LYS A 224 0.03 24.37 6.05
C LYS A 224 -0.15 23.72 4.67
N TRP A 225 -1.32 23.13 4.41
CA TRP A 225 -1.64 22.47 3.15
C TRP A 225 -2.03 23.43 2.03
N GLU A 226 -2.06 24.74 2.29
CA GLU A 226 -2.05 25.79 1.26
C GLU A 226 -0.82 25.66 0.35
N ASP A 227 0.31 25.16 0.87
CA ASP A 227 1.47 24.81 0.05
C ASP A 227 1.45 23.33 -0.35
N TYR A 228 1.28 23.06 -1.64
CA TYR A 228 1.40 21.71 -2.22
C TYR A 228 2.65 20.96 -1.76
N LEU A 229 3.80 21.65 -1.61
CA LEU A 229 5.05 20.98 -1.20
C LEU A 229 4.99 20.50 0.25
N PHE A 230 4.14 21.06 1.10
CA PHE A 230 3.89 20.54 2.43
C PHE A 230 3.12 19.20 2.36
N GLY A 231 2.09 19.12 1.51
CA GLY A 231 1.36 17.88 1.22
C GLY A 231 2.29 16.79 0.65
N GLU A 232 3.16 17.15 -0.29
CA GLU A 232 4.17 16.25 -0.86
C GLU A 232 5.14 15.71 0.20
N ARG A 233 5.69 16.57 1.07
CA ARG A 233 6.56 16.09 2.17
C ARG A 233 5.81 15.16 3.13
N THR A 234 4.55 15.46 3.40
CA THR A 234 3.70 14.63 4.26
C THR A 234 3.48 13.25 3.64
N TYR A 235 3.21 13.16 2.34
CA TYR A 235 3.13 11.87 1.65
C TYR A 235 4.43 11.06 1.74
N ILE A 236 5.57 11.69 1.52
CA ILE A 236 6.88 11.03 1.62
C ILE A 236 7.10 10.47 3.04
N VAL A 237 6.80 11.25 4.09
CA VAL A 237 6.92 10.79 5.48
C VAL A 237 5.94 9.66 5.78
N LEU A 238 4.66 9.80 5.40
CA LEU A 238 3.66 8.75 5.60
C LEU A 238 4.06 7.46 4.89
N SER A 239 4.64 7.54 3.69
CA SER A 239 5.15 6.39 2.94
C SER A 239 6.26 5.66 3.69
N LEU A 240 7.26 6.41 4.18
CA LEU A 240 8.34 5.82 4.98
C LEU A 240 7.76 5.14 6.23
N VAL A 241 6.96 5.86 7.01
CA VAL A 241 6.48 5.37 8.31
C VAL A 241 5.56 4.15 8.13
N ALA A 242 4.58 4.21 7.23
CA ALA A 242 3.65 3.09 7.01
C ALA A 242 4.36 1.83 6.50
N LYS A 243 5.29 1.97 5.54
CA LYS A 243 6.05 0.84 4.99
C LYS A 243 6.99 0.24 6.03
N SER A 244 7.69 1.09 6.78
CA SER A 244 8.57 0.65 7.86
C SER A 244 7.77 -0.08 8.93
N LEU A 245 6.64 0.49 9.35
CA LEU A 245 5.77 -0.08 10.37
C LEU A 245 5.29 -1.49 9.96
N LEU A 246 4.74 -1.64 8.75
CA LEU A 246 4.31 -2.94 8.27
C LEU A 246 5.48 -3.94 8.19
N ALA A 247 6.62 -3.53 7.61
CA ALA A 247 7.76 -4.42 7.43
C ALA A 247 8.26 -5.00 8.76
N TRP A 248 8.45 -4.13 9.76
CA TRP A 248 8.96 -4.55 11.06
C TRP A 248 7.89 -5.28 11.89
N GLN A 249 6.62 -4.90 11.82
CA GLN A 249 5.54 -5.66 12.48
C GLN A 249 5.41 -7.07 11.89
N VAL A 250 5.51 -7.22 10.56
CA VAL A 250 5.52 -8.54 9.90
C VAL A 250 6.73 -9.35 10.36
N PHE A 251 7.93 -8.75 10.34
CA PHE A 251 9.16 -9.42 10.73
C PHE A 251 9.10 -9.94 12.18
N PHE A 252 8.80 -9.07 13.14
CA PHE A 252 8.73 -9.46 14.55
C PHE A 252 7.52 -10.34 14.85
N GLY A 253 6.40 -10.16 14.16
CA GLY A 253 5.22 -11.01 14.29
C GLY A 253 5.50 -12.45 13.85
N ALA A 254 6.04 -12.62 12.64
CA ALA A 254 6.35 -13.93 12.06
C ALA A 254 7.45 -14.69 12.85
N LEU A 255 8.38 -13.97 13.49
CA LEU A 255 9.39 -14.58 14.36
C LEU A 255 8.81 -15.15 15.66
N ASN A 256 7.76 -14.52 16.21
CA ASN A 256 7.21 -14.85 17.53
C ASN A 256 5.93 -15.70 17.46
N ALA A 257 5.28 -15.76 16.31
CA ALA A 257 4.08 -16.56 16.07
C ALA A 257 4.11 -17.06 14.61
N PRO A 258 4.69 -18.24 14.32
CA PRO A 258 4.59 -18.85 13.00
C PRO A 258 3.12 -19.18 12.75
N VAL A 259 2.50 -18.40 11.85
CA VAL A 259 1.16 -18.65 11.29
C VAL A 259 1.29 -19.55 10.07
#